data_AF-A0A923LDR8-F1
#
_entry.id   AF-A0A923LDR8-F1
#
_cell.length_a   1.000
_cell.length_b   1.000
_cell.length_c   1.000
_cell.angle_alpha   90.00
_cell.angle_beta   90.00
_cell.angle_gamma   90.00
#
_symmetry.space_group_name_H-M   'P 1'
#
loop_
_entity.id
_entity.type
_entity.pdbx_description
1 polymer ?
#
loop_
_entity_poly.entity_id
_entity_poly.type
_entity_poly.pdbx_seq_one_letter_code
_entity_poly.pdbx_strand_id
1 'polypeptide(L)'
;MNRTEEIKLLEQLEQWNSKDEYSQCIQAIEAIPEQERGYLLTVKLSRAYSNLAVLGDHGVHGTDGEVDEDLIRHAIDLLESVRTQGENDPYWNSRMGYSCLMAYRSAATAYEYAKCWLALAPDDPAAQKLVRDCEEYLEEEKALELDLKEREEIIRKETPDDVKGGICK
;
A
#
# COMPACT_ATOMS: atom_id res chain seq x y z
N MET A 1 0.25 27.60 10.53
CA MET A 1 -0.53 28.02 9.33
C MET A 1 -1.95 28.43 9.71
N ASN A 2 -2.56 29.44 9.07
CA ASN A 2 -3.97 29.79 9.30
C ASN A 2 -4.95 29.00 8.41
N ARG A 3 -6.24 28.98 8.76
CA ARG A 3 -7.25 28.17 8.06
C ARG A 3 -7.41 28.51 6.57
N THR A 4 -7.25 29.78 6.18
CA THR A 4 -7.37 30.20 4.78
C THR A 4 -6.17 29.75 3.96
N GLU A 5 -4.97 29.81 4.54
CA GLU A 5 -3.75 29.28 3.92
C GLU A 5 -3.85 27.76 3.74
N GLU A 6 -4.35 27.05 4.75
CA GLU A 6 -4.56 25.60 4.70
C GLU A 6 -5.50 25.20 3.56
N ILE A 7 -6.65 25.85 3.43
CA ILE A 7 -7.62 25.55 2.36
C ILE A 7 -6.99 25.76 0.98
N LYS A 8 -6.28 26.89 0.78
CA LYS A 8 -5.61 27.17 -0.49
C LYS A 8 -4.53 26.15 -0.81
N LEU A 9 -3.77 25.73 0.20
CA LEU A 9 -2.77 24.68 0.03
C LEU A 9 -3.43 23.37 -0.37
N LEU A 10 -4.49 22.93 0.31
CA LEU A 10 -5.21 21.70 -0.02
C LEU A 10 -5.76 21.72 -1.45
N GLU A 11 -6.34 22.84 -1.89
CA GLU A 11 -6.77 23.03 -3.28
C GLU A 11 -5.61 22.91 -4.27
N GLN A 12 -4.45 23.48 -3.94
CA GLN A 12 -3.24 23.38 -4.77
C GLN A 12 -2.70 21.96 -4.84
N LEU A 13 -2.71 21.22 -3.72
CA LEU A 13 -2.29 19.83 -3.66
C LEU A 13 -3.17 18.93 -4.54
N GLU A 14 -4.49 19.17 -4.59
CA GLU A 14 -5.35 18.43 -5.52
C GLU A 14 -5.05 18.74 -6.98
N GLN A 15 -4.72 20.00 -7.32
CA GLN A 15 -4.35 20.37 -8.68
C GLN A 15 -3.05 19.68 -9.12
N TRP A 16 -2.01 19.71 -8.29
CA TRP A 16 -0.75 19.03 -8.58
C TRP A 16 -0.95 17.51 -8.67
N ASN A 17 -1.70 16.92 -7.74
CA ASN A 17 -2.01 15.50 -7.78
C ASN A 17 -2.75 15.11 -9.08
N SER A 18 -3.67 15.94 -9.59
CA SER A 18 -4.38 15.68 -10.85
C SER A 18 -3.50 15.74 -12.11
N LYS A 19 -2.31 16.33 -11.99
CA LYS A 19 -1.31 16.45 -13.07
C LYS A 19 -0.15 15.48 -12.89
N ASP A 20 -0.27 14.58 -11.92
CA ASP A 20 0.78 13.66 -11.49
C ASP A 20 2.06 14.40 -11.05
N GLU A 21 1.91 15.57 -10.41
CA GLU A 21 3.00 16.38 -9.86
C GLU A 21 3.17 16.07 -8.35
N TYR A 22 3.49 14.82 -8.05
CA TYR A 22 3.53 14.30 -6.68
C TYR A 22 4.72 14.85 -5.88
N SER A 23 5.87 15.02 -6.52
CA SER A 23 7.05 15.64 -5.87
C SER A 23 6.77 17.07 -5.42
N GLN A 24 5.97 17.83 -6.17
CA GLN A 24 5.56 19.19 -5.78
C GLN A 24 4.66 19.18 -4.55
N CYS A 25 3.74 18.21 -4.46
CA CYS A 25 2.92 18.02 -3.27
C CYS A 25 3.78 17.72 -2.04
N ILE A 26 4.75 16.81 -2.17
CA ILE A 26 5.68 16.44 -1.10
C ILE A 26 6.45 17.67 -0.63
N GLN A 27 7.12 18.36 -1.56
CA GLN A 27 7.93 19.54 -1.24
C GLN A 27 7.11 20.62 -0.51
N ALA A 28 5.89 20.88 -0.95
CA ALA A 28 5.03 21.89 -0.35
C ALA A 28 4.59 21.53 1.08
N ILE A 29 4.26 20.26 1.34
CA ILE A 29 3.84 19.82 2.68
C ILE A 29 5.05 19.67 3.61
N GLU A 30 6.19 19.19 3.12
CA GLU A 30 7.39 19.02 3.94
C GLU A 30 8.01 20.33 4.40
N ALA A 31 7.80 21.42 3.64
CA ALA A 31 8.16 22.77 4.07
C ALA A 31 7.43 23.23 5.35
N ILE A 32 6.32 22.57 5.70
CA ILE A 32 5.61 22.78 6.96
C ILE A 32 6.23 21.85 8.02
N PRO A 33 6.59 22.37 9.21
CA PRO A 33 7.06 21.53 10.32
C PRO A 33 6.07 20.41 10.63
N GLU A 34 6.57 19.20 10.90
CA GLU A 34 5.74 18.01 11.12
C GLU A 34 4.65 18.24 12.18
N GLN A 35 4.99 18.96 13.26
CA GLN A 35 4.06 19.25 14.36
C GLN A 35 2.90 20.18 13.94
N GLU A 36 3.02 20.88 12.81
CA GLU A 36 2.01 21.80 12.28
C GLU A 36 1.16 21.20 11.14
N ARG A 37 1.53 20.04 10.58
CA ARG A 37 0.83 19.45 9.42
C ARG A 37 -0.59 18.97 9.79
N GLY A 38 -0.73 18.43 11.00
CA GLY A 38 -1.99 17.82 11.44
C GLY A 38 -2.41 16.61 10.59
N TYR A 39 -3.64 16.15 10.82
CA TYR A 39 -4.16 14.93 10.19
C TYR A 39 -4.20 15.01 8.66
N LEU A 40 -4.90 16.01 8.13
CA LEU A 40 -5.27 16.05 6.71
C LEU A 40 -4.03 16.18 5.82
N LEU A 41 -3.09 17.07 6.16
CA LEU A 41 -1.85 17.19 5.38
C LEU A 41 -0.97 15.95 5.48
N THR A 42 -0.97 15.25 6.62
CA THR A 42 -0.22 13.99 6.77
C THR A 42 -0.78 12.90 5.85
N VAL A 43 -2.11 12.77 5.74
CA VAL A 43 -2.73 11.83 4.80
C VAL A 43 -2.48 12.24 3.34
N LYS A 44 -2.49 13.55 3.02
CA LYS A 44 -2.16 14.05 1.67
C LYS A 44 -0.68 13.84 1.32
N LEU A 45 0.22 13.95 2.29
CA LEU A 45 1.64 13.65 2.13
C LEU A 45 1.86 12.17 1.84
N SER A 46 1.22 11.29 2.63
CA SER A 46 1.23 9.85 2.37
C SER A 46 0.72 9.51 0.96
N ARG A 47 -0.38 10.15 0.51
CA ARG A 47 -0.86 9.98 -0.86
C ARG A 47 0.21 10.35 -1.90
N ALA A 48 0.87 11.49 -1.71
CA ALA A 48 1.86 11.95 -2.66
C ALA A 48 3.07 11.00 -2.72
N TYR A 49 3.57 10.51 -1.58
CA TYR A 49 4.63 9.51 -1.55
C TYR A 49 4.25 8.18 -2.20
N SER A 50 3.08 7.63 -1.85
CA SER A 50 2.61 6.36 -2.43
C SER A 50 2.35 6.49 -3.94
N ASN A 51 1.81 7.62 -4.41
CA ASN A 51 1.65 7.85 -5.84
C ASN A 51 3.00 8.02 -6.55
N LEU A 52 3.96 8.75 -5.97
CA LEU A 52 5.30 8.89 -6.52
C LEU A 52 6.01 7.54 -6.61
N ALA A 53 5.87 6.70 -5.58
CA ALA A 53 6.46 5.37 -5.53
C ALA A 53 5.97 4.46 -6.68
N VAL A 54 4.68 4.53 -6.98
CA VAL A 54 4.02 3.62 -7.94
C VAL A 54 4.05 4.17 -9.36
N LEU A 55 3.76 5.46 -9.53
CA LEU A 55 3.51 6.06 -10.85
C LEU A 55 4.69 6.94 -11.32
N GLY A 56 5.47 7.49 -10.39
CA GLY A 56 6.40 8.57 -10.68
C GLY A 56 5.69 9.88 -11.08
N ASP A 57 6.42 11.00 -11.12
CA ASP A 57 5.86 12.24 -11.65
C ASP A 57 5.49 12.08 -13.13
N HIS A 58 4.34 12.61 -13.54
CA HIS A 58 3.83 12.50 -14.91
C HIS A 58 3.71 11.05 -15.42
N GLY A 59 3.58 10.07 -14.52
CA GLY A 59 3.39 8.66 -14.87
C GLY A 59 4.62 7.99 -15.49
N VAL A 60 5.83 8.48 -15.21
CA VAL A 60 7.08 7.98 -15.81
C VAL A 60 7.33 6.48 -15.58
N HIS A 61 6.74 5.87 -14.54
CA HIS A 61 6.88 4.44 -14.28
C HIS A 61 5.98 3.56 -15.18
N GLY A 62 4.90 4.11 -15.74
CA GLY A 62 3.94 3.34 -16.53
C GLY A 62 3.17 2.31 -15.70
N THR A 63 2.70 1.22 -16.34
CA THR A 63 1.91 0.16 -15.67
C THR A 63 2.75 -0.96 -15.06
N ASP A 64 3.96 -1.15 -15.57
CA ASP A 64 4.82 -2.28 -15.23
C ASP A 64 6.11 -1.81 -14.52
N GLY A 65 6.11 -0.55 -14.06
CA GLY A 65 7.23 0.03 -13.34
C GLY A 65 7.40 -0.58 -11.95
N GLU A 66 8.66 -0.70 -11.54
CA GLU A 66 9.00 -1.13 -10.19
C GLU A 66 8.53 -0.08 -9.17
N VAL A 67 7.92 -0.55 -8.09
CA VAL A 67 7.50 0.33 -6.99
C VAL A 67 8.72 0.69 -6.17
N ASP A 68 8.89 1.99 -5.89
CA ASP A 68 9.91 2.43 -4.93
C ASP A 68 9.52 2.00 -3.51
N GLU A 69 10.19 0.94 -3.01
CA GLU A 69 9.92 0.33 -1.72
C GLU A 69 10.14 1.28 -0.53
N ASP A 70 11.10 2.21 -0.63
CA ASP A 70 11.37 3.16 0.44
C ASP A 70 10.29 4.23 0.52
N LEU A 71 9.85 4.75 -0.63
CA LEU A 71 8.76 5.74 -0.68
C LEU A 71 7.42 5.14 -0.25
N ILE A 72 7.08 3.90 -0.66
CA ILE A 72 5.81 3.28 -0.26
C ILE A 72 5.79 2.94 1.23
N ARG A 73 6.91 2.49 1.79
CA ARG A 73 7.04 2.26 3.24
C ARG A 73 6.92 3.56 4.02
N HIS A 74 7.53 4.63 3.54
CA HIS A 74 7.38 5.95 4.17
C HIS A 74 5.94 6.45 4.12
N ALA A 75 5.21 6.22 3.01
CA ALA A 75 3.79 6.55 2.92
C ALA A 75 2.94 5.82 3.98
N ILE A 76 3.26 4.56 4.28
CA ILE A 76 2.62 3.76 5.34
C ILE A 76 2.97 4.32 6.71
N ASP A 77 4.25 4.60 7.00
CA ASP A 77 4.68 5.17 8.29
C ASP A 77 3.95 6.49 8.61
N LEU A 78 3.74 7.34 7.60
CA LEU A 78 2.95 8.56 7.74
C LEU A 78 1.49 8.27 8.11
N LEU A 79 0.84 7.29 7.49
CA LEU A 79 -0.55 6.91 7.83
C LEU A 79 -0.63 6.33 9.23
N GLU A 80 0.32 5.47 9.61
CA GLU A 80 0.42 4.88 10.94
C GLU A 80 0.57 5.96 12.03
N SER A 81 1.35 7.01 11.78
CA SER A 81 1.55 8.12 12.72
C SER A 81 0.25 8.83 13.11
N VAL A 82 -0.77 8.77 12.24
CA VAL A 82 -2.09 9.38 12.46
C VAL A 82 -3.23 8.36 12.55
N ARG A 83 -2.91 7.08 12.80
CA ARG A 83 -3.89 5.98 12.90
C ARG A 83 -5.06 6.30 13.83
N THR A 84 -4.79 6.84 15.02
CA THR A 84 -5.82 7.14 16.02
C THR A 84 -6.86 8.16 15.55
N GLN A 85 -6.50 9.01 14.58
CA GLN A 85 -7.41 9.96 13.95
C GLN A 85 -8.10 9.36 12.71
N GLY A 86 -7.42 8.45 12.01
CA GLY A 86 -7.82 7.96 10.69
C GLY A 86 -8.53 6.61 10.63
N GLU A 87 -8.47 5.75 11.65
CA GLU A 87 -9.02 4.39 11.56
C GLU A 87 -10.53 4.33 11.26
N ASN A 88 -11.28 5.39 11.61
CA ASN A 88 -12.70 5.55 11.30
C ASN A 88 -12.98 6.47 10.10
N ASP A 89 -11.95 6.88 9.35
CA ASP A 89 -12.04 7.68 8.14
C ASP A 89 -11.93 6.76 6.90
N PRO A 90 -12.94 6.72 6.00
CA PRO A 90 -12.87 5.93 4.79
C PRO A 90 -11.67 6.32 3.89
N TYR A 91 -11.30 7.60 3.84
CA TYR A 91 -10.21 8.04 2.99
C TYR A 91 -8.84 7.55 3.52
N TRP A 92 -8.62 7.57 4.83
CA TRP A 92 -7.39 6.99 5.41
C TRP A 92 -7.30 5.48 5.19
N ASN A 93 -8.42 4.76 5.39
CA ASN A 93 -8.46 3.31 5.12
C ASN A 93 -8.21 3.02 3.64
N SER A 94 -8.71 3.85 2.72
CA SER A 94 -8.39 3.71 1.29
C SER A 94 -6.89 3.86 1.01
N ARG A 95 -6.23 4.84 1.64
CA ARG A 95 -4.78 5.06 1.47
C ARG A 95 -3.95 3.93 2.06
N MET A 96 -4.34 3.41 3.22
CA MET A 96 -3.70 2.22 3.79
C MET A 96 -3.88 1.00 2.89
N GLY A 97 -5.10 0.74 2.42
CA GLY A 97 -5.41 -0.40 1.55
C GLY A 97 -4.53 -0.42 0.30
N TYR A 98 -4.51 0.68 -0.46
CA TYR A 98 -3.65 0.76 -1.65
C TYR A 98 -2.16 0.71 -1.32
N SER A 99 -1.69 1.40 -0.27
CA SER A 99 -0.27 1.41 0.06
C SER A 99 0.22 0.03 0.50
N CYS A 100 -0.56 -0.70 1.30
CA CYS A 100 -0.24 -2.06 1.70
C CYS A 100 -0.25 -3.04 0.53
N LEU A 101 -1.16 -2.87 -0.44
CA LEU A 101 -1.22 -3.72 -1.64
C LEU A 101 0.07 -3.58 -2.46
N MET A 102 0.63 -2.38 -2.54
CA MET A 102 1.87 -2.14 -3.30
C MET A 102 3.14 -2.47 -2.49
N ALA A 103 3.09 -2.40 -1.16
CA ALA A 103 4.26 -2.61 -0.29
C ALA A 103 4.50 -4.08 0.07
N TYR A 104 3.45 -4.90 0.12
CA TYR A 104 3.55 -6.26 0.62
C TYR A 104 3.28 -7.29 -0.46
N ARG A 105 3.99 -8.41 -0.39
CA ARG A 105 3.79 -9.54 -1.30
C ARG A 105 2.38 -10.13 -1.21
N SER A 106 1.80 -10.13 -0.02
CA SER A 106 0.46 -10.68 0.21
C SER A 106 -0.58 -9.56 0.31
N ALA A 107 -1.72 -9.76 -0.32
CA ALA A 107 -2.85 -8.84 -0.25
C ALA A 107 -3.58 -8.85 1.10
N ALA A 108 -3.20 -9.71 2.05
CA ALA A 108 -3.91 -9.89 3.32
C ALA A 108 -4.06 -8.59 4.14
N THR A 109 -2.98 -7.80 4.25
CA THR A 109 -3.03 -6.53 4.99
C THR A 109 -3.88 -5.49 4.26
N ALA A 110 -3.74 -5.40 2.93
CA ALA A 110 -4.57 -4.52 2.11
C ALA A 110 -6.06 -4.86 2.25
N TYR A 111 -6.40 -6.15 2.30
CA TYR A 111 -7.76 -6.65 2.44
C TYR A 111 -8.43 -6.19 3.72
N GLU A 112 -7.72 -6.19 4.86
CA GLU A 112 -8.29 -5.71 6.12
C GLU A 112 -8.69 -4.23 6.05
N TYR A 113 -7.82 -3.37 5.50
CA TYR A 113 -8.15 -1.96 5.30
C TYR A 113 -9.23 -1.74 4.24
N ALA A 114 -9.23 -2.55 3.16
CA ALA A 114 -10.27 -2.50 2.14
C ALA A 114 -11.65 -2.82 2.72
N LYS A 115 -11.76 -3.82 3.61
CA LYS A 115 -12.99 -4.14 4.33
C LYS A 115 -13.41 -3.01 5.27
N CYS A 116 -12.48 -2.41 6.00
CA CYS A 116 -12.78 -1.24 6.86
C CYS A 116 -13.29 -0.06 6.03
N TRP A 117 -12.64 0.26 4.91
CA TRP A 117 -13.10 1.29 3.98
C TRP A 117 -14.51 0.98 3.46
N LEU A 118 -14.76 -0.24 2.97
CA LEU A 118 -16.07 -0.64 2.48
C LEU A 118 -17.15 -0.59 3.56
N ALA A 119 -16.83 -0.95 4.80
CA ALA A 119 -17.77 -0.85 5.92
C ALA A 119 -18.16 0.61 6.23
N LEU A 120 -17.21 1.54 6.09
CA LEU A 120 -17.43 2.97 6.31
C LEU A 120 -18.12 3.66 5.11
N ALA A 121 -17.91 3.14 3.89
CA ALA A 121 -18.43 3.68 2.64
C ALA A 121 -18.92 2.55 1.70
N PRO A 122 -20.07 1.92 1.99
CA PRO A 122 -20.53 0.71 1.29
C PRO A 122 -20.88 0.94 -0.19
N ASP A 123 -21.29 2.17 -0.54
CA ASP A 123 -21.65 2.55 -1.90
C ASP A 123 -20.45 3.03 -2.74
N ASP A 124 -19.23 3.07 -2.16
CA ASP A 124 -18.02 3.49 -2.87
C ASP A 124 -17.56 2.38 -3.84
N PRO A 125 -17.60 2.61 -5.17
CA PRO A 125 -17.21 1.59 -6.13
C PRO A 125 -15.73 1.21 -6.05
N ALA A 126 -14.87 2.12 -5.60
CA ALA A 126 -13.44 1.87 -5.46
C ALA A 126 -13.15 1.00 -4.23
N ALA A 127 -13.87 1.20 -3.12
CA ALA A 127 -13.80 0.31 -1.96
C ALA A 127 -14.23 -1.11 -2.32
N GLN A 128 -15.36 -1.24 -3.02
CA GLN A 128 -15.86 -2.54 -3.50
C GLN A 128 -14.86 -3.21 -4.46
N LYS A 129 -14.22 -2.43 -5.34
CA LYS A 129 -13.20 -2.95 -6.25
C LYS A 129 -11.99 -3.47 -5.50
N LEU A 130 -11.44 -2.69 -4.57
CA LEU A 130 -10.23 -3.09 -3.83
C LEU A 130 -10.45 -4.37 -3.02
N VAL A 131 -11.63 -4.54 -2.41
CA VAL A 131 -12.01 -5.78 -1.72
C VAL A 131 -11.97 -6.97 -2.69
N ARG A 132 -12.60 -6.86 -3.87
CA ARG A 132 -12.59 -7.93 -4.88
C ARG A 132 -11.18 -8.24 -5.39
N ASP A 133 -10.40 -7.20 -5.69
CA ASP A 133 -9.01 -7.37 -6.16
C ASP A 133 -8.18 -8.13 -5.10
N CYS A 134 -8.33 -7.78 -3.82
CA CYS A 134 -7.64 -8.49 -2.74
C CYS A 134 -8.10 -9.95 -2.59
N GLU A 135 -9.40 -10.23 -2.77
CA GLU A 135 -9.91 -11.61 -2.74
C GLU A 135 -9.31 -12.46 -3.85
N GLU A 136 -9.23 -11.92 -5.07
CA GLU A 136 -8.61 -12.58 -6.23
C GLU A 136 -7.12 -12.89 -5.96
N TYR A 137 -6.34 -11.89 -5.54
CA TYR A 137 -4.93 -12.11 -5.21
C TYR A 137 -4.73 -13.15 -4.09
N LEU A 138 -5.56 -13.13 -3.05
CA LEU A 138 -5.47 -14.11 -1.97
C LEU A 138 -5.84 -15.53 -2.41
N GLU A 139 -6.71 -15.69 -3.40
CA GLU A 139 -7.00 -16.99 -4.02
C GLU A 139 -5.82 -17.49 -4.85
N GLU A 140 -5.19 -16.61 -5.65
CA GLU A 140 -3.98 -16.94 -6.41
C GLU A 140 -2.81 -17.32 -5.49
N GLU A 141 -2.58 -16.56 -4.43
CA GLU A 141 -1.55 -16.85 -3.41
C GLU A 141 -1.72 -18.26 -2.83
N LYS A 142 -2.96 -18.65 -2.48
CA LYS A 142 -3.27 -19.99 -1.96
C LYS A 142 -3.03 -21.07 -3.01
N ALA A 143 -3.40 -20.82 -4.27
CA ALA A 143 -3.18 -21.77 -5.36
C ALA A 143 -1.68 -22.03 -5.60
N LEU A 144 -0.87 -20.96 -5.60
CA LEU A 144 0.58 -21.06 -5.71
C LEU A 144 1.21 -21.80 -4.53
N GLU A 145 0.75 -21.53 -3.30
CA GLU A 145 1.24 -22.24 -2.11
C GLU A 145 0.97 -23.75 -2.19
N LEU A 146 -0.20 -24.15 -2.71
CA LEU A 146 -0.54 -25.56 -2.92
C LEU A 146 0.36 -26.22 -3.99
N ASP A 147 0.54 -25.57 -5.14
CA ASP A 147 1.43 -26.07 -6.21
C ASP A 147 2.88 -26.21 -5.71
N LEU A 148 3.38 -25.26 -4.92
CA LEU A 148 4.71 -25.35 -4.32
C LEU A 148 4.82 -26.55 -3.36
N LYS A 149 3.82 -26.78 -2.49
CA LYS A 149 3.80 -27.94 -1.59
C LYS A 149 3.78 -29.27 -2.35
N GLU A 150 2.99 -29.36 -3.42
CA GLU A 150 2.95 -30.55 -4.27
C GLU A 150 4.31 -30.82 -4.92
N ARG A 151 4.98 -29.79 -5.44
CA ARG A 151 6.33 -29.89 -6.00
C ARG A 151 7.36 -30.32 -4.96
N GLU A 152 7.32 -29.75 -3.76
CA GLU A 152 8.19 -30.15 -2.65
C GLU A 152 8.00 -31.63 -2.26
N GLU A 153 6.76 -32.13 -2.30
CA GLU A 153 6.48 -33.55 -2.05
C GLU A 153 7.01 -34.46 -3.15
N ILE A 154 6.92 -34.06 -4.43
CA ILE A 154 7.50 -34.80 -5.55
C ILE A 154 9.01 -34.88 -5.39
N ILE A 155 9.67 -33.74 -5.14
CA ILE A 155 11.12 -33.68 -4.92
C ILE A 155 11.51 -34.61 -3.77
N ARG A 156 10.80 -34.55 -2.63
CA ARG A 156 11.07 -35.43 -1.48
C ARG A 156 10.94 -36.92 -1.81
N LYS A 157 10.03 -37.30 -2.69
CA LYS A 157 9.86 -38.69 -3.15
C LYS A 157 10.96 -39.13 -4.12
N GLU A 158 11.45 -38.22 -4.95
CA GLU A 158 12.50 -38.48 -5.95
C GLU A 158 13.92 -38.44 -5.36
N THR A 159 14.14 -37.64 -4.31
CA THR A 159 15.37 -37.60 -3.52
C THR A 159 15.09 -38.03 -2.09
N PRO A 160 14.86 -39.32 -1.82
CA PRO A 160 14.82 -39.81 -0.44
C PRO A 160 16.18 -39.52 0.21
N ASP A 161 16.18 -38.97 1.43
CA ASP A 161 17.39 -38.60 2.17
C ASP A 161 18.45 -39.72 2.14
N ASP A 162 19.44 -39.59 1.26
CA ASP A 162 20.68 -40.34 1.34
C ASP A 162 21.46 -39.77 2.52
N VAL A 163 21.36 -40.46 3.66
CA VAL A 163 22.45 -40.81 4.60
C VAL A 163 21.93 -40.83 6.04
N LYS A 164 21.76 -42.04 6.59
CA LYS A 164 22.49 -42.48 7.80
C LYS A 164 22.27 -43.98 8.10
N GLY A 165 23.38 -44.72 8.19
CA GLY A 165 23.50 -45.79 9.19
C GLY A 165 23.82 -47.20 8.72
N GLY A 166 24.79 -47.39 7.81
CA GLY A 166 25.38 -48.71 7.55
C GLY A 166 26.81 -48.82 8.09
N ILE A 167 26.98 -48.95 9.40
CA ILE A 167 28.22 -49.52 9.96
C ILE A 167 28.24 -51.00 9.52
N CYS A 168 29.20 -51.39 8.68
CA CYS A 168 29.56 -52.80 8.50
C CYS A 168 31.06 -52.97 8.67
N LYS A 169 31.36 -54.02 9.46
CA LYS A 169 32.59 -54.37 10.20
C LYS A 169 33.89 -54.41 9.41
#